data_AF-A0A966R3D9-F1
#
_entry.id   AF-A0A966R3D9-F1
#
_cell.length_a   1.000
_cell.length_b   1.000
_cell.length_c   1.000
_cell.angle_alpha   90.00
_cell.angle_beta   90.00
_cell.angle_gamma   90.00
#
_symmetry.space_group_name_H-M   'P 1'
#
loop_
_entity.id
_entity.type
_entity.pdbx_description
1 polymer ?
#
loop_
_entity_poly.entity_id
_entity_poly.type
_entity_poly.pdbx_seq_one_letter_code
_entity_poly.pdbx_strand_id
1 'polypeptide(L)'
;MNFRDIEVSTKTIIGVSNAIIDIQNVFRRLPVDPHGENDTRIVLLYFGNEKRGFYPNPKRKQGSRKSFRNAINVVTVLDNHKKINFKVSKNGKFQMTGCRREEDAIRVVCHFLDLVLATCREDVALPFGTARVYFQTVMTNIDFSVGFCIDRQKLDRVVNAQTTYHSLLETSCGYTGVNIKIPLTMPWWEMEVPCVEKTADGWRRYERCLDDLAAFAPDNKSRKRYNTFLVFHSGNVIMSGMVGLTMEKDFEVFTHFLREQRKEIQERVVL
;
A
#
# COMPACT_ATOMS: atom_id res chain seq x y z
N MET A 1 1.27 -25.62 5.91
CA MET A 1 0.89 -24.31 5.35
C MET A 1 2.05 -23.85 4.47
N ASN A 2 1.79 -23.68 3.18
CA ASN A 2 2.77 -23.16 2.23
C ASN A 2 2.46 -21.67 2.00
N PHE A 3 3.49 -20.83 1.91
CA PHE A 3 3.35 -19.40 1.67
C PHE A 3 2.61 -19.10 0.36
N ARG A 4 2.89 -19.87 -0.70
CA ARG A 4 2.36 -19.65 -2.05
C ARG A 4 0.86 -19.90 -2.18
N ASP A 5 0.29 -20.63 -1.23
CA ASP A 5 -1.15 -20.93 -1.19
C ASP A 5 -1.95 -19.82 -0.48
N ILE A 6 -1.29 -18.82 0.12
CA ILE A 6 -1.94 -17.74 0.86
C ILE A 6 -2.25 -16.57 -0.07
N GLU A 7 -3.54 -16.22 -0.19
CA GLU A 7 -3.95 -15.07 -0.99
C GLU A 7 -3.45 -13.76 -0.35
N VAL A 8 -2.96 -12.84 -1.20
CA VAL A 8 -2.66 -11.47 -0.79
C VAL A 8 -3.95 -10.76 -0.39
N SER A 9 -4.04 -10.35 0.87
CA SER A 9 -5.22 -9.64 1.39
C SER A 9 -5.28 -8.21 0.84
N THR A 10 -4.14 -7.51 0.83
CA THR A 10 -4.01 -6.15 0.26
C THR A 10 -2.56 -5.78 -0.03
N LYS A 11 -2.35 -4.85 -0.97
CA LYS A 11 -1.11 -4.12 -1.19
C LYS A 11 -1.32 -2.61 -1.04
N THR A 12 -0.26 -1.95 -0.62
CA THR A 12 -0.10 -0.49 -0.72
C THR A 12 0.95 -0.22 -1.78
N ILE A 13 0.57 0.55 -2.80
CA ILE A 13 1.41 0.88 -3.94
C ILE A 13 1.60 2.41 -3.95
N ILE A 14 2.84 2.83 -4.14
CA ILE A 14 3.20 4.23 -4.34
C ILE A 14 3.59 4.41 -5.81
N GLY A 15 2.87 5.28 -6.51
CA GLY A 15 3.30 5.77 -7.81
C GLY A 15 4.15 7.02 -7.61
N VAL A 16 5.38 7.05 -8.12
CA VAL A 16 6.21 8.26 -8.13
C VAL A 16 6.35 8.72 -9.56
N SER A 17 5.74 9.85 -9.88
CA SER A 17 5.87 10.45 -11.20
C SER A 17 6.85 11.60 -11.23
N ASN A 18 7.26 11.95 -12.44
CA ASN A 18 8.03 13.17 -12.70
C ASN A 18 7.15 14.44 -12.81
N ALA A 19 5.83 14.31 -12.67
CA ALA A 19 4.90 15.42 -12.83
C ALA A 19 4.88 16.33 -11.58
N ILE A 20 4.86 17.63 -11.81
CA ILE A 20 4.54 18.62 -10.79
C ILE A 20 3.13 19.12 -11.08
N ILE A 21 2.23 18.97 -10.11
CA ILE A 21 0.79 19.13 -10.29
C ILE A 21 0.27 20.25 -9.39
N ASP A 22 -0.36 21.27 -9.97
CA ASP A 22 -1.21 22.19 -9.21
C ASP A 22 -2.49 21.46 -8.79
N ILE A 23 -2.40 20.78 -7.65
CA ILE A 23 -3.49 19.98 -7.10
C ILE A 23 -4.76 20.79 -6.81
N GLN A 24 -4.66 22.10 -6.63
CA GLN A 24 -5.81 22.94 -6.36
C GLN A 24 -6.59 23.21 -7.65
N ASN A 25 -5.91 23.57 -8.72
CA ASN A 25 -6.56 23.80 -10.02
C ASN A 25 -6.99 22.49 -10.67
N VAL A 26 -6.19 21.42 -10.58
CA VAL A 26 -6.62 20.08 -11.00
C VAL A 26 -7.87 19.66 -10.24
N PHE A 27 -7.94 19.86 -8.92
CA PHE A 27 -9.16 19.56 -8.17
C PHE A 27 -10.37 20.34 -8.67
N ARG A 28 -10.22 21.58 -9.14
CA ARG A 28 -11.34 22.40 -9.65
C ARG A 28 -11.77 22.01 -11.06
N ARG A 29 -10.81 21.67 -11.92
CA ARG A 29 -11.03 21.51 -13.38
C ARG A 29 -11.21 20.06 -13.83
N LEU A 30 -10.58 19.10 -13.16
CA LEU A 30 -10.60 17.70 -13.59
C LEU A 30 -12.04 17.19 -13.70
N PRO A 31 -12.44 16.53 -14.80
CA PRO A 31 -13.79 16.00 -14.93
C PRO A 31 -14.03 14.88 -13.92
N VAL A 32 -15.28 14.79 -13.45
CA VAL A 32 -15.78 13.67 -12.64
C VAL A 32 -16.96 13.06 -13.38
N ASP A 33 -17.01 11.73 -13.40
CA ASP A 33 -18.00 10.96 -14.14
C ASP A 33 -18.69 9.91 -13.23
N PRO A 34 -19.61 10.35 -12.33
CA PRO A 34 -20.31 9.47 -11.40
C PRO A 34 -21.27 8.47 -12.05
N HIS A 35 -21.68 8.71 -13.30
CA HIS A 35 -22.75 7.95 -13.97
C HIS A 35 -22.40 7.44 -15.36
N GLY A 36 -21.25 7.79 -15.91
CA GLY A 36 -20.87 7.38 -17.25
C GLY A 36 -20.48 5.92 -17.36
N GLU A 37 -20.42 5.50 -18.62
CA GLU A 37 -20.25 4.11 -19.06
C GLU A 37 -18.79 3.76 -19.39
N ASN A 38 -17.87 4.69 -19.17
CA ASN A 38 -16.44 4.46 -19.41
C ASN A 38 -15.89 3.36 -18.49
N ASP A 39 -15.04 2.49 -19.06
CA ASP A 39 -14.38 1.38 -18.37
C ASP A 39 -13.51 1.80 -17.18
N THR A 40 -13.09 3.05 -17.12
CA THR A 40 -12.39 3.62 -15.98
C THR A 40 -12.86 5.05 -15.81
N ARG A 41 -13.32 5.37 -14.60
CA ARG A 41 -13.93 6.67 -14.34
C ARG A 41 -13.66 7.18 -12.94
N ILE A 42 -13.34 8.46 -12.86
CA ILE A 42 -13.20 9.18 -11.60
C ILE A 42 -14.59 9.58 -11.13
N VAL A 43 -15.07 8.96 -10.05
CA VAL A 43 -16.44 9.20 -9.56
C VAL A 43 -16.50 10.24 -8.46
N LEU A 44 -15.38 10.47 -7.76
CA LEU A 44 -15.36 11.33 -6.58
C LEU A 44 -13.95 11.86 -6.30
N LEU A 45 -13.89 13.16 -6.00
CA LEU A 45 -12.68 13.88 -5.60
C LEU A 45 -12.89 14.55 -4.25
N TYR A 46 -11.84 14.60 -3.43
CA TYR A 46 -11.79 15.39 -2.20
C TYR A 46 -10.51 16.21 -2.12
N PHE A 47 -10.63 17.48 -1.76
CA PHE A 47 -9.50 18.36 -1.47
C PHE A 47 -9.91 19.35 -0.38
N GLY A 48 -9.15 19.44 0.71
CA GLY A 48 -9.58 20.21 1.89
C GLY A 48 -10.97 19.77 2.35
N ASN A 49 -11.89 20.70 2.58
CA ASN A 49 -13.26 20.38 3.00
C ASN A 49 -14.25 20.19 1.84
N GLU A 50 -13.75 20.29 0.61
CA GLU A 50 -14.56 20.25 -0.60
C GLU A 50 -14.61 18.83 -1.19
N LYS A 51 -15.73 18.55 -1.88
CA LYS A 51 -15.93 17.32 -2.63
C LYS A 51 -16.49 17.65 -4.01
N ARG A 52 -16.09 16.89 -5.04
CA ARG A 52 -16.67 16.94 -6.38
C ARG A 52 -17.02 15.52 -6.83
N GLY A 53 -18.17 15.36 -7.46
CA GLY A 53 -18.70 14.05 -7.85
C GLY A 53 -19.54 13.39 -6.76
N PHE A 54 -19.95 12.16 -7.02
CA PHE A 54 -20.85 11.41 -6.16
C PHE A 54 -20.52 9.92 -6.22
N TYR A 55 -20.55 9.28 -5.06
CA TYR A 55 -20.61 7.83 -5.00
C TYR A 55 -21.51 7.45 -3.81
N PRO A 56 -22.57 6.67 -4.02
CA PRO A 56 -23.46 6.28 -2.95
C PRO A 56 -22.68 5.43 -1.95
N ASN A 57 -22.49 5.96 -0.74
CA ASN A 57 -21.89 5.22 0.36
C ASN A 57 -22.92 5.13 1.48
N PRO A 58 -23.42 3.93 1.83
CA PRO A 58 -24.39 3.79 2.90
C PRO A 58 -23.72 4.15 4.24
N LYS A 59 -24.25 5.19 4.90
CA LYS A 59 -23.95 5.62 6.28
C LYS A 59 -22.49 6.05 6.54
N ARG A 60 -22.16 7.32 6.27
CA ARG A 60 -21.03 8.00 6.94
C ARG A 60 -21.56 8.88 8.07
N LYS A 61 -21.16 8.59 9.32
CA LYS A 61 -21.40 9.47 10.48
C LYS A 61 -20.81 10.86 10.19
N GLN A 62 -21.60 11.90 10.46
CA GLN A 62 -21.22 13.31 10.37
C GLN A 62 -20.16 13.63 11.43
N GLY A 63 -18.90 13.32 11.16
CA GLY A 63 -17.75 13.68 12.00
C GLY A 63 -16.86 14.69 11.29
N SER A 64 -16.25 15.61 12.05
CA SER A 64 -15.45 16.74 11.55
C SER A 64 -14.47 16.31 10.46
N ARG A 65 -14.69 16.79 9.22
CA ARG A 65 -13.87 16.49 8.05
C ARG A 65 -12.52 17.20 8.19
N LYS A 66 -11.50 16.50 8.70
CA LYS A 66 -10.11 16.88 8.45
C LYS A 66 -9.66 16.08 7.24
N SER A 67 -9.65 16.70 6.05
CA SER A 67 -8.97 16.10 4.90
C SER A 67 -7.53 16.57 4.83
N PHE A 68 -6.70 15.76 4.18
CA PHE A 68 -5.29 16.06 3.96
C PHE A 68 -5.18 17.26 3.01
N ARG A 69 -4.76 18.41 3.53
CA ARG A 69 -4.67 19.68 2.78
C ARG A 69 -3.66 19.65 1.63
N ASN A 70 -2.72 18.69 1.63
CA ASN A 70 -1.60 18.64 0.69
C ASN A 70 -1.76 17.56 -0.40
N ALA A 71 -2.96 17.00 -0.56
CA ALA A 71 -3.23 16.00 -1.58
C ALA A 71 -4.71 15.99 -2.01
N ILE A 72 -4.97 15.69 -3.27
CA ILE A 72 -6.31 15.31 -3.74
C ILE A 72 -6.51 13.85 -3.41
N ASN A 73 -7.67 13.49 -2.84
CA ASN A 73 -8.09 12.10 -2.74
C ASN A 73 -9.02 11.82 -3.93
N VAL A 74 -8.68 10.80 -4.71
CA VAL A 74 -9.38 10.41 -5.93
C VAL A 74 -9.98 9.02 -5.73
N VAL A 75 -11.24 8.87 -6.08
CA VAL A 75 -11.94 7.58 -6.12
C VAL A 75 -12.22 7.25 -7.58
N THR A 76 -11.67 6.15 -8.04
CA THR A 76 -11.86 5.63 -9.39
C THR A 76 -12.61 4.31 -9.34
N VAL A 77 -13.54 4.13 -10.27
CA VAL A 77 -14.23 2.86 -10.51
C VAL A 77 -13.69 2.28 -11.81
N LEU A 78 -13.30 1.00 -11.77
CA LEU A 78 -12.92 0.21 -12.93
C LEU A 78 -14.14 -0.52 -13.51
N ASP A 79 -14.01 -1.05 -14.72
CA ASP A 79 -14.99 -1.84 -15.48
C ASP A 79 -15.63 -2.97 -14.66
N ASN A 80 -14.83 -3.69 -13.88
CA ASN A 80 -15.28 -4.74 -12.97
C ASN A 80 -15.96 -4.21 -11.69
N HIS A 81 -16.38 -2.96 -11.66
CA HIS A 81 -16.92 -2.21 -10.52
C HIS A 81 -15.99 -2.10 -9.31
N LYS A 82 -14.72 -2.50 -9.44
CA LYS A 82 -13.72 -2.36 -8.38
C LYS A 82 -13.43 -0.89 -8.14
N LYS A 83 -13.37 -0.52 -6.86
CA LYS A 83 -13.03 0.83 -6.42
C LYS A 83 -11.58 0.88 -6.02
N ILE A 84 -10.85 1.84 -6.58
CA ILE A 84 -9.50 2.18 -6.13
C ILE A 84 -9.53 3.61 -5.60
N ASN A 85 -9.07 3.77 -4.36
CA ASN A 85 -8.87 5.08 -3.76
C ASN A 85 -7.38 5.39 -3.79
N PHE A 86 -7.03 6.58 -4.24
CA PHE A 86 -5.67 7.05 -4.17
C PHE A 86 -5.56 8.52 -3.80
N LYS A 87 -4.39 8.89 -3.31
CA LYS A 87 -4.04 10.28 -3.03
C LYS A 87 -2.98 10.72 -3.99
N VAL A 88 -3.09 11.93 -4.54
CA VAL A 88 -2.05 12.56 -5.37
C VAL A 88 -1.59 13.86 -4.73
N SER A 89 -0.28 14.01 -4.54
CA SER A 89 0.33 15.23 -4.02
C SER A 89 0.81 16.15 -5.14
N LYS A 90 1.17 17.39 -4.79
CA LYS A 90 1.72 18.37 -5.75
C LYS A 90 3.01 17.93 -6.46
N ASN A 91 3.76 16.99 -5.87
CA ASN A 91 4.99 16.46 -6.46
C ASN A 91 4.74 15.18 -7.27
N GLY A 92 3.51 14.95 -7.73
CA GLY A 92 3.19 13.80 -8.57
C GLY A 92 3.35 12.44 -7.87
N LYS A 93 3.27 12.42 -6.53
CA LYS A 93 3.30 11.19 -5.73
C LYS A 93 1.88 10.68 -5.53
N PHE A 94 1.63 9.47 -6.00
CA PHE A 94 0.39 8.72 -5.87
C PHE A 94 0.53 7.71 -4.72
N GLN A 95 -0.42 7.71 -3.79
CA GLN A 95 -0.52 6.69 -2.75
C GLN A 95 -1.84 5.93 -2.89
N MET A 96 -1.74 4.63 -3.16
CA MET A 96 -2.86 3.72 -3.36
C MET A 96 -2.84 2.65 -2.26
N THR A 97 -3.96 2.46 -1.56
CA THR A 97 -4.14 1.42 -0.54
C THR A 97 -5.32 0.54 -0.93
N GLY A 98 -5.23 -0.77 -0.67
CA GLY A 98 -6.31 -1.70 -1.02
C GLY A 98 -6.17 -2.31 -2.42
N CYS A 99 -5.01 -2.14 -3.07
CA CYS A 99 -4.76 -2.76 -4.37
C CYS A 99 -4.40 -4.23 -4.16
N ARG A 100 -5.07 -5.17 -4.85
CA ARG A 100 -4.60 -6.58 -4.88
C ARG A 100 -3.63 -6.82 -6.03
N ARG A 101 -3.93 -6.18 -7.17
CA ARG A 101 -3.18 -6.26 -8.41
C ARG A 101 -2.54 -4.91 -8.68
N GLU A 102 -1.33 -4.94 -9.20
CA GLU A 102 -0.59 -3.74 -9.54
C GLU A 102 -1.11 -3.12 -10.85
N GLU A 103 -1.63 -3.95 -11.76
CA GLU A 103 -2.26 -3.48 -13.01
C GLU A 103 -3.38 -2.49 -12.74
N ASP A 104 -4.15 -2.69 -11.67
CA ASP A 104 -5.22 -1.77 -11.27
C ASP A 104 -4.64 -0.40 -10.86
N ALA A 105 -3.52 -0.40 -10.14
CA ALA A 105 -2.83 0.83 -9.73
C ALA A 105 -2.29 1.59 -10.94
N ILE A 106 -1.65 0.88 -11.87
CA ILE A 106 -1.15 1.44 -13.13
C ILE A 106 -2.30 2.06 -13.92
N ARG A 107 -3.37 1.30 -14.13
CA ARG A 107 -4.54 1.73 -14.92
C ARG A 107 -5.16 3.01 -14.37
N VAL A 108 -5.40 3.11 -13.07
CA VAL A 108 -6.05 4.31 -12.49
C VAL A 108 -5.15 5.54 -12.52
N VAL A 109 -3.83 5.37 -12.38
CA VAL A 109 -2.88 6.48 -12.45
C VAL A 109 -2.70 6.96 -13.89
N CYS A 110 -2.55 6.05 -14.85
CA CYS A 110 -2.49 6.40 -16.27
C CYS A 110 -3.76 7.14 -16.72
N HIS A 111 -4.94 6.63 -16.37
CA HIS A 111 -6.21 7.29 -16.68
C HIS A 111 -6.32 8.68 -16.04
N PHE A 112 -5.92 8.81 -14.77
CA PHE A 112 -5.88 10.12 -14.11
C PHE A 112 -4.96 11.10 -14.84
N LEU A 113 -3.74 10.68 -15.19
CA LEU A 113 -2.79 11.52 -15.90
C LEU A 113 -3.26 11.88 -17.31
N ASP A 114 -3.90 10.95 -18.04
CA ASP A 114 -4.49 11.25 -19.35
C ASP A 114 -5.56 12.34 -19.24
N LEU A 115 -6.47 12.24 -18.25
CA LEU A 115 -7.48 13.29 -18.02
C LEU A 115 -6.86 14.62 -17.61
N VAL A 116 -5.87 14.60 -16.72
CA VAL A 116 -5.17 15.81 -16.30
C VAL A 116 -4.45 16.47 -17.48
N LEU A 117 -3.74 15.69 -18.31
CA LEU A 117 -3.02 16.23 -19.47
C LEU A 117 -3.98 16.74 -20.55
N ALA A 118 -5.18 16.15 -20.68
CA ALA A 118 -6.19 16.60 -21.62
C ALA A 118 -6.97 17.84 -21.16
N THR A 119 -7.25 17.96 -19.86
CA THR A 119 -8.20 18.97 -19.33
C THR A 119 -7.56 20.03 -18.43
N CYS A 120 -6.34 19.78 -17.93
CA CYS A 120 -5.63 20.61 -16.97
C CYS A 120 -4.15 20.77 -17.37
N ARG A 121 -3.83 20.81 -18.67
CA ARG A 121 -2.44 20.82 -19.16
C ARG A 121 -1.57 21.93 -18.56
N GLU A 122 -2.16 23.11 -18.37
CA GLU A 122 -1.52 24.30 -17.79
C GLU A 122 -1.20 24.13 -16.29
N ASP A 123 -1.90 23.22 -15.60
CA ASP A 123 -1.72 22.93 -14.18
C ASP A 123 -0.64 21.86 -13.93
N VAL A 124 0.04 21.40 -14.98
CA VAL A 124 1.05 20.35 -14.87
C VAL A 124 2.34 20.73 -15.57
N ALA A 125 3.44 20.67 -14.82
CA ALA A 125 4.79 20.71 -15.37
C ALA A 125 5.36 19.29 -15.49
N LEU A 126 5.95 19.01 -16.65
CA LEU A 126 6.68 17.77 -16.95
C LEU A 126 8.14 18.12 -17.25
N PRO A 127 9.04 18.06 -16.26
CA PRO A 127 10.44 18.49 -16.42
C PRO A 127 11.20 17.74 -17.52
N PHE A 128 10.76 16.53 -17.87
CA PHE A 128 11.37 15.67 -18.89
C PHE A 128 10.54 15.61 -20.19
N GLY A 129 9.57 16.51 -20.37
CA GLY A 129 8.72 16.58 -21.57
C GLY A 129 7.59 15.55 -21.61
N THR A 130 7.80 14.34 -21.11
CA THR A 130 6.79 13.27 -21.03
C THR A 130 6.46 12.89 -19.59
N ALA A 131 5.26 12.36 -19.36
CA ALA A 131 4.88 11.83 -18.06
C ALA A 131 5.47 10.43 -17.88
N ARG A 132 6.17 10.22 -16.78
CA ARG A 132 6.73 8.92 -16.37
C ARG A 132 6.33 8.63 -14.93
N VAL A 133 5.98 7.38 -14.62
CA VAL A 133 5.60 6.95 -13.27
C VAL A 133 6.21 5.60 -12.95
N TYR A 134 6.82 5.47 -11.77
CA TYR A 134 7.29 4.20 -11.22
C TYR A 134 6.34 3.73 -10.11
N PHE A 135 6.04 2.44 -10.07
CA PHE A 135 5.08 1.85 -9.12
C PHE A 135 5.80 0.98 -8.11
N GLN A 136 6.05 1.53 -6.93
CA GLN A 136 6.67 0.81 -5.83
C GLN A 136 5.61 0.18 -4.93
N THR A 137 5.61 -1.15 -4.80
CA THR A 137 4.89 -1.81 -3.71
C THR A 137 5.63 -1.57 -2.39
N VAL A 138 5.02 -0.82 -1.47
CA VAL A 138 5.63 -0.48 -0.17
C VAL A 138 5.12 -1.36 0.96
N MET A 139 4.02 -2.09 0.73
CA MET A 139 3.45 -3.04 1.68
C MET A 139 2.58 -4.06 0.94
N THR A 140 2.71 -5.32 1.30
CA THR A 140 1.92 -6.47 0.90
C THR A 140 1.52 -7.17 2.19
N ASN A 141 0.23 -7.42 2.35
CA ASN A 141 -0.31 -8.12 3.50
C ASN A 141 -0.80 -9.50 3.07
N ILE A 142 -0.51 -10.50 3.90
CA ILE A 142 -1.13 -11.81 3.87
C ILE A 142 -1.67 -12.13 5.26
N ASP A 143 -2.77 -12.86 5.29
CA ASP A 143 -3.45 -13.23 6.52
C ASP A 143 -3.47 -14.77 6.63
N PHE A 144 -3.08 -15.31 7.77
CA PHE A 144 -3.07 -16.75 8.00
C PHE A 144 -3.35 -17.11 9.47
N SER A 145 -3.54 -18.39 9.76
CA SER A 145 -3.77 -18.89 11.12
C SER A 145 -2.81 -20.02 11.46
N VAL A 146 -2.28 -20.01 12.68
CA VAL A 146 -1.42 -21.08 13.19
C VAL A 146 -2.21 -22.27 13.79
N GLY A 147 -3.52 -22.10 13.94
CA GLY A 147 -4.43 -23.17 14.37
C GLY A 147 -4.49 -23.44 15.88
N PHE A 148 -3.96 -22.55 16.72
CA PHE A 148 -4.10 -22.63 18.18
C PHE A 148 -4.02 -21.23 18.81
N CYS A 149 -4.64 -21.06 19.99
CA CYS A 149 -4.58 -19.81 20.73
C CYS A 149 -3.17 -19.59 21.31
N ILE A 150 -2.66 -18.37 21.16
CA ILE A 150 -1.33 -17.97 21.59
C ILE A 150 -1.42 -17.12 22.87
N ASP A 151 -0.64 -17.52 23.88
CA ASP A 151 -0.27 -16.67 24.99
C ASP A 151 0.73 -15.61 24.49
N ARG A 152 0.20 -14.41 24.26
CA ARG A 152 0.93 -13.29 23.68
C ARG A 152 2.10 -12.84 24.54
N GLN A 153 1.98 -12.93 25.86
CA GLN A 153 3.06 -12.51 26.77
C GLN A 153 4.22 -13.51 26.71
N LYS A 154 3.92 -14.81 26.68
CA LYS A 154 4.95 -15.83 26.51
C LYS A 154 5.61 -15.73 25.14
N LEU A 155 4.82 -15.55 24.08
CA LEU A 155 5.38 -15.34 22.73
C LEU A 155 6.36 -14.17 22.72
N ASP A 156 5.97 -13.00 23.24
CA ASP A 156 6.83 -11.82 23.28
C ASP A 156 8.15 -12.08 24.03
N ARG A 157 8.07 -12.72 25.20
CA ARG A 157 9.26 -13.11 25.99
C ARG A 157 10.15 -14.08 25.24
N VAL A 158 9.60 -15.13 24.66
CA VAL A 158 10.36 -16.17 23.95
C VAL A 158 11.06 -15.58 22.73
N VAL A 159 10.38 -14.74 21.94
CA VAL A 159 10.97 -14.10 20.76
C VAL A 159 12.13 -13.19 21.16
N ASN A 160 11.94 -12.33 22.15
CA ASN A 160 12.98 -11.40 22.60
C ASN A 160 14.16 -12.11 23.30
N ALA A 161 13.96 -13.30 23.88
CA ALA A 161 15.01 -14.07 24.55
C ALA A 161 15.81 -14.99 23.62
N GLN A 162 15.18 -15.54 22.58
CA GLN A 162 15.75 -16.63 21.77
C GLN A 162 16.06 -16.24 20.32
N THR A 163 15.69 -15.03 19.90
CA THR A 163 15.90 -14.59 18.51
C THR A 163 16.55 -13.21 18.46
N THR A 164 17.03 -12.83 17.29
CA THR A 164 17.48 -11.46 17.01
C THR A 164 16.34 -10.55 16.54
N TYR A 165 15.10 -11.06 16.55
CA TYR A 165 13.92 -10.31 16.15
C TYR A 165 13.48 -9.34 17.24
N HIS A 166 12.77 -8.30 16.83
CA HIS A 166 12.22 -7.35 17.79
C HIS A 166 10.73 -7.64 17.99
N SER A 167 10.34 -8.10 19.18
CA SER A 167 8.95 -8.26 19.57
C SER A 167 8.49 -7.11 20.47
N LEU A 168 7.30 -6.59 20.21
CA LEU A 168 6.64 -5.59 21.03
C LEU A 168 5.20 -6.01 21.31
N LEU A 169 4.91 -6.28 22.58
CA LEU A 169 3.56 -6.39 23.10
C LEU A 169 3.18 -5.10 23.87
N GLU A 170 2.33 -4.28 23.26
CA GLU A 170 1.72 -3.15 23.95
C GLU A 170 0.48 -3.62 24.70
N THR A 171 0.45 -3.44 26.02
CA THR A 171 -0.68 -3.84 26.87
C THR A 171 -1.58 -2.66 27.22
N SER A 172 -1.15 -1.43 26.95
CA SER A 172 -1.98 -0.24 27.11
C SER A 172 -2.89 -0.02 25.88
N CYS A 173 -4.14 0.38 26.13
CA CYS A 173 -5.13 0.81 25.12
C CYS A 173 -5.40 -0.18 23.97
N GLY A 174 -6.16 -1.25 24.24
CA GLY A 174 -6.92 -1.98 23.23
C GLY A 174 -6.12 -2.70 22.14
N TYR A 175 -4.78 -2.74 22.25
CA TYR A 175 -3.93 -3.44 21.30
C TYR A 175 -3.99 -4.96 21.55
N THR A 176 -4.53 -5.68 20.56
CA THR A 176 -4.87 -7.11 20.71
C THR A 176 -3.82 -8.07 20.16
N GLY A 177 -2.72 -7.56 19.60
CA GLY A 177 -1.68 -8.38 19.00
C GLY A 177 -0.29 -8.17 19.59
N VAL A 178 0.64 -9.04 19.23
CA VAL A 178 2.10 -8.89 19.42
C VAL A 178 2.69 -8.51 18.07
N ASN A 179 3.50 -7.45 18.02
CA ASN A 179 4.15 -6.99 16.79
C ASN A 179 5.61 -7.46 16.76
N ILE A 180 5.93 -8.36 15.83
CA ILE A 180 7.26 -8.94 15.67
C ILE A 180 7.86 -8.44 14.36
N LYS A 181 9.09 -7.92 14.40
CA LYS A 181 9.78 -7.37 13.22
C LYS A 181 11.04 -8.16 12.92
N ILE A 182 11.15 -8.60 11.66
CA ILE A 182 12.32 -9.25 11.08
C ILE A 182 12.96 -8.29 10.07
N PRO A 183 14.22 -7.87 10.25
CA PRO A 183 14.89 -6.96 9.33
C PRO A 183 15.07 -7.57 7.94
N LEU A 184 14.82 -6.79 6.88
CA LEU A 184 15.17 -7.20 5.52
C LEU A 184 16.69 -7.27 5.37
N THR A 185 17.18 -8.37 4.79
CA THR A 185 18.61 -8.57 4.53
C THR A 185 19.05 -8.10 3.15
N MET A 186 18.12 -7.84 2.23
CA MET A 186 18.44 -7.46 0.85
C MET A 186 18.36 -5.93 0.63
N PRO A 187 19.15 -5.39 -0.32
CA PRO A 187 19.06 -3.99 -0.75
C PRO A 187 17.74 -3.76 -1.49
N TRP A 188 16.71 -3.32 -0.78
CA TRP A 188 15.37 -3.12 -1.34
C TRP A 188 15.29 -2.03 -2.42
N TRP A 189 16.31 -1.18 -2.53
CA TRP A 189 16.42 -0.15 -3.58
C TRP A 189 16.94 -0.71 -4.92
N GLU A 190 17.51 -1.91 -4.95
CA GLU A 190 17.95 -2.60 -6.18
C GLU A 190 16.81 -3.38 -6.84
N MET A 191 15.60 -3.27 -6.30
CA MET A 191 14.44 -3.96 -6.80
C MET A 191 13.93 -3.34 -8.10
N GLU A 192 13.69 -4.19 -9.09
CA GLU A 192 12.93 -3.81 -10.27
C GLU A 192 11.47 -3.50 -9.90
N VAL A 193 10.98 -2.38 -10.41
CA VAL A 193 9.60 -1.94 -10.27
C VAL A 193 9.00 -1.55 -11.62
N PRO A 194 7.69 -1.72 -11.77
CA PRO A 194 7.01 -1.37 -13.00
C PRO A 194 7.02 0.14 -13.21
N CYS A 195 7.38 0.53 -14.43
CA CYS A 195 7.46 1.89 -14.89
C CYS A 195 6.56 2.05 -16.11
N VAL A 196 5.88 3.19 -16.19
CA VAL A 196 5.11 3.57 -17.38
C VAL A 196 5.53 4.96 -17.85
N GLU A 197 5.55 5.12 -19.18
CA GLU A 197 5.88 6.38 -19.83
C GLU A 197 4.86 6.69 -20.92
N LYS A 198 4.39 7.94 -20.94
CA LYS A 198 3.47 8.42 -21.96
C LYS A 198 4.23 8.69 -23.26
N THR A 199 3.81 8.03 -24.33
CA THR A 199 4.27 8.23 -25.72
C THR A 199 3.11 8.73 -26.58
N ALA A 200 3.38 9.00 -27.87
CA ALA A 200 2.35 9.35 -28.83
C ALA A 200 1.31 8.23 -29.02
N ASP A 201 1.75 6.96 -28.95
CA ASP A 201 0.91 5.77 -29.16
C ASP A 201 0.20 5.27 -27.89
N GLY A 202 0.39 5.93 -26.74
CA GLY A 202 -0.22 5.56 -25.48
C GLY A 202 0.76 5.42 -24.33
N TRP A 203 0.50 4.51 -23.40
CA TRP A 203 1.38 4.24 -22.26
C TRP A 203 2.25 3.02 -22.55
N ARG A 204 3.56 3.20 -22.51
CA ARG A 204 4.53 2.10 -22.61
C ARG A 204 4.91 1.62 -21.21
N ARG A 205 4.73 0.33 -20.94
CA ARG A 205 5.18 -0.34 -19.69
C ARG A 205 6.54 -0.98 -19.88
N TYR A 206 7.41 -0.86 -18.88
CA TYR A 206 8.70 -1.54 -18.77
C TYR A 206 9.13 -1.64 -17.31
N GLU A 207 10.19 -2.38 -17.01
CA GLU A 207 10.75 -2.48 -15.66
C GLU A 207 11.98 -1.58 -15.50
N ARG A 208 12.14 -1.02 -14.30
CA ARG A 208 13.34 -0.27 -13.88
C ARG A 208 13.66 -0.52 -12.44
N CYS A 209 14.94 -0.45 -12.12
CA CYS A 209 15.42 -0.42 -10.76
C CYS A 209 14.83 0.77 -9.99
N LEU A 210 14.41 0.53 -8.75
CA LEU A 210 13.93 1.58 -7.86
C LEU A 210 15.02 2.64 -7.61
N ASP A 211 16.29 2.33 -7.78
CA ASP A 211 17.37 3.30 -7.61
C ASP A 211 17.26 4.48 -8.58
N ASP A 212 16.70 4.25 -9.77
CA ASP A 212 16.42 5.29 -10.75
C ASP A 212 15.41 6.32 -10.23
N LEU A 213 14.63 5.98 -9.19
CA LEU A 213 13.72 6.92 -8.53
C LEU A 213 14.43 8.01 -7.76
N ALA A 214 15.70 7.84 -7.38
CA ALA A 214 16.45 8.85 -6.66
C ALA A 214 16.51 10.18 -7.44
N ALA A 215 16.43 10.13 -8.77
CA ALA A 215 16.35 11.32 -9.63
C ALA A 215 15.03 12.10 -9.47
N PHE A 216 13.95 11.46 -9.03
CA PHE A 216 12.61 12.06 -8.91
C PHE A 216 12.23 12.36 -7.46
N ALA A 217 12.63 11.49 -6.53
CA ALA A 217 12.38 11.64 -5.10
C ALA A 217 13.53 10.98 -4.33
N PRO A 218 14.45 11.76 -3.72
CA PRO A 218 15.50 11.18 -2.89
C PRO A 218 14.86 10.49 -1.68
N ASP A 219 14.78 9.16 -1.73
CA ASP A 219 14.39 8.36 -0.56
C ASP A 219 15.62 8.03 0.27
N ASN A 220 15.43 7.94 1.59
CA ASN A 220 16.55 7.68 2.48
C ASN A 220 16.85 6.16 2.48
N LYS A 221 17.74 5.74 1.57
CA LYS A 221 18.23 4.35 1.42
C LYS A 221 18.70 3.72 2.74
N SER A 222 19.13 4.54 3.71
CA SER A 222 19.60 4.09 5.03
C SER A 222 18.50 3.56 5.96
N ARG A 223 17.21 3.75 5.64
CA ARG A 223 16.13 3.28 6.50
C ARG A 223 16.01 1.75 6.43
N LYS A 224 16.25 1.10 7.57
CA LYS A 224 16.00 -0.33 7.76
C LYS A 224 14.54 -0.64 7.43
N ARG A 225 14.33 -1.65 6.59
CA ARG A 225 13.01 -2.20 6.27
C ARG A 225 12.81 -3.50 7.05
N TYR A 226 11.56 -3.84 7.32
CA TYR A 226 11.19 -5.02 8.09
C TYR A 226 10.03 -5.75 7.43
N ASN A 227 10.04 -7.07 7.51
CA ASN A 227 8.83 -7.86 7.48
C ASN A 227 8.27 -7.89 8.90
N THR A 228 6.97 -7.71 9.02
CA THR A 228 6.28 -7.58 10.30
C THR A 228 5.22 -8.65 10.43
N PHE A 229 5.14 -9.29 11.59
CA PHE A 229 4.09 -10.22 11.97
C PHE A 229 3.28 -9.61 13.10
N LEU A 230 1.99 -9.41 12.87
CA LEU A 230 1.05 -9.05 13.91
C LEU A 230 0.28 -10.29 14.32
N VAL A 231 0.62 -10.82 15.49
CA VAL A 231 0.10 -12.10 16.01
C VAL A 231 -0.99 -11.83 17.03
N PHE A 232 -2.18 -12.37 16.79
CA PHE A 232 -3.32 -12.24 17.69
C PHE A 232 -3.43 -13.43 18.63
N HIS A 233 -4.13 -13.24 19.75
CA HIS A 233 -4.40 -14.32 20.71
C HIS A 233 -5.10 -15.52 20.07
N SER A 234 -5.97 -15.31 19.07
CA SER A 234 -6.66 -16.39 18.37
C SER A 234 -5.74 -17.29 17.52
N GLY A 235 -4.45 -16.94 17.39
CA GLY A 235 -3.52 -17.59 16.48
C GLY A 235 -3.63 -17.09 15.03
N ASN A 236 -4.51 -16.12 14.76
CA ASN A 236 -4.47 -15.41 13.48
C ASN A 236 -3.25 -14.50 13.44
N VAL A 237 -2.66 -14.38 12.25
CA VAL A 237 -1.45 -13.60 12.01
C VAL A 237 -1.64 -12.80 10.73
N ILE A 238 -1.31 -11.51 10.80
CA ILE A 238 -1.14 -10.66 9.62
C ILE A 238 0.35 -10.50 9.41
N MET A 239 0.86 -10.95 8.26
CA MET A 239 2.23 -10.67 7.85
C MET A 239 2.22 -9.53 6.83
N SER A 240 3.03 -8.51 7.10
CA SER A 240 3.23 -7.35 6.23
C SER A 240 4.69 -7.27 5.80
N GLY A 241 4.94 -7.20 4.49
CA GLY A 241 6.28 -7.02 3.92
C GLY A 241 6.23 -6.22 2.62
N MET A 242 7.36 -5.94 1.98
CA MET A 242 7.34 -5.23 0.69
C MET A 242 6.94 -6.17 -0.44
N VAL A 243 7.67 -7.29 -0.58
CA VAL A 243 7.56 -8.21 -1.72
C VAL A 243 7.48 -9.67 -1.29
N GLY A 244 6.79 -10.48 -2.08
CA GLY A 244 6.59 -11.90 -1.78
C GLY A 244 7.90 -12.67 -1.58
N LEU A 245 8.93 -12.35 -2.37
CA LEU A 245 10.23 -13.03 -2.30
C LEU A 245 10.88 -12.93 -0.91
N THR A 246 10.87 -11.75 -0.29
CA THR A 246 11.44 -11.60 1.06
C THR A 246 10.50 -12.14 2.13
N MET A 247 9.19 -12.05 1.89
CA MET A 247 8.19 -12.52 2.83
C MET A 247 8.17 -14.05 2.93
N GLU A 248 8.37 -14.79 1.84
CA GLU A 248 8.33 -16.27 1.81
C GLU A 248 9.35 -16.87 2.80
N LYS A 249 10.60 -16.41 2.73
CA LYS A 249 11.67 -16.88 3.62
C LYS A 249 11.36 -16.60 5.10
N ASP A 250 10.98 -15.37 5.42
CA ASP A 250 10.69 -14.98 6.80
C ASP A 250 9.43 -15.66 7.33
N PHE A 251 8.45 -15.93 6.46
CA PHE A 251 7.26 -16.69 6.79
C PHE A 251 7.61 -18.13 7.18
N GLU A 252 8.45 -18.81 6.41
CA GLU A 252 8.88 -20.18 6.71
C GLU A 252 9.61 -20.26 8.04
N VAL A 253 10.58 -19.37 8.26
CA VAL A 253 11.33 -19.28 9.51
C VAL A 253 10.40 -19.01 10.70
N PHE A 254 9.51 -18.03 10.57
CA PHE A 254 8.61 -17.65 11.64
C PHE A 254 7.58 -18.74 11.97
N THR A 255 6.98 -19.36 10.95
CA THR A 255 6.00 -20.44 11.17
C THR A 255 6.64 -21.71 11.71
N HIS A 256 7.89 -22.00 11.34
CA HIS A 256 8.67 -23.08 11.95
C HIS A 256 8.93 -22.79 13.44
N PHE A 257 9.43 -21.60 13.77
CA PHE A 257 9.64 -21.16 15.15
C PHE A 257 8.38 -21.30 16.01
N LEU A 258 7.21 -20.85 15.53
CA LEU A 258 5.95 -20.99 16.28
C LEU A 258 5.56 -22.46 16.53
N ARG A 259 5.88 -23.38 15.62
CA ARG A 259 5.62 -24.82 15.80
C ARG A 259 6.55 -25.42 16.85
N GLU A 260 7.84 -25.07 16.81
CA GLU A 260 8.82 -25.55 17.79
C GLU A 260 8.51 -25.05 19.21
N GLN A 261 8.16 -23.77 19.33
CA GLN A 261 7.84 -23.12 20.61
C GLN A 261 6.41 -23.38 21.10
N ARG A 262 5.60 -24.15 20.35
CA ARG A 262 4.17 -24.33 20.62
C ARG A 262 3.88 -24.72 22.08
N LYS A 263 4.66 -25.62 22.67
CA LYS A 263 4.44 -26.08 24.06
C LYS A 263 4.55 -24.95 25.09
N GLU A 264 5.38 -23.96 24.82
CA GLU A 264 5.64 -22.79 25.66
C GLU A 264 4.61 -21.69 25.43
N ILE A 265 4.33 -21.37 24.16
CA ILE A 265 3.52 -20.20 23.79
C ILE A 265 2.03 -20.48 23.64
N GLN A 266 1.61 -21.74 23.60
CA GLN A 266 0.18 -22.06 23.49
C GLN A 266 -0.54 -21.72 24.79
N GLU A 267 -1.66 -21.01 24.67
CA GLU A 267 -2.56 -20.76 25.80
C GLU A 267 -3.08 -22.11 26.33
N ARG A 268 -2.90 -22.34 27.63
CA ARG A 268 -3.49 -23.50 28.30
C ARG A 268 -4.69 -23.00 29.06
N VAL A 269 -5.88 -23.44 28.66
CA VAL A 269 -7.07 -23.27 29.49
C VAL A 269 -6.86 -24.14 30.72
N VAL A 270 -6.52 -23.52 31.85
CA VAL A 270 -6.60 -24.19 33.15
C VAL A 270 -8.09 -24.27 33.45
N LEU A 271 -8.67 -25.45 33.26
CA LEU A 271 -10.00 -25.78 33.75
C LEU A 271 -9.95 -26.04 35.26
#